data_AF-A0AAE3KZR7-F1
#
_entry.id   AF-A0AAE3KZR7-F1
#
_cell.length_a   1.000
_cell.length_b   1.000
_cell.length_c   1.000
_cell.angle_alpha   90.00
_cell.angle_beta   90.00
_cell.angle_gamma   90.00
#
_symmetry.space_group_name_H-M   'P 1'
#
loop_
_entity.id
_entity.type
_entity.pdbx_description
1 polymer ?
#
loop_
_entity_poly.entity_id
_entity_poly.type
_entity_poly.pdbx_seq_one_letter_code
_entity_poly.pdbx_strand_id
1 'polypeptide(L)'
;MSKNENDKTLIEELKEYVSSYGIVKKEDIVNKYEKAHSRGYSKETIGRRLDDLVSAGIIEKLSAKQVKKYGINATDNREKYFMLKENTEIKKHIDSVFKLFEDGDCEDKLAALGEMDTYKNYYILEPLQLDILVKSLSENDIELSYQLIVVIYHYIVDKNIQPSDINLLLTKLRLLLKNIQPLSQQRPVLRGNIIALLCMYDDEAVVEQLIEDAKTMENFADVKDEYDKLYASSLIEKNRTKLFNLEIELRKKGKHKNAKVLSQIRHQARKGIDISVLDGNVNTPGADLK
;
A
#
# COMPACT_ATOMS: atom_id res chain seq x y z
N MET A 1 -32.52 -7.78 -22.93
CA MET A 1 -32.32 -6.36 -22.60
C MET A 1 -32.35 -5.56 -23.88
N SER A 2 -33.05 -4.42 -23.87
CA SER A 2 -33.04 -3.48 -24.99
C SER A 2 -31.69 -2.74 -25.08
N LYS A 3 -31.36 -2.20 -26.26
CA LYS A 3 -30.11 -1.43 -26.46
C LYS A 3 -29.99 -0.25 -25.49
N ASN A 4 -31.11 0.41 -25.18
CA ASN A 4 -31.18 1.53 -24.25
C ASN A 4 -30.97 1.10 -22.79
N GLU A 5 -31.41 -0.10 -22.40
CA GLU A 5 -31.14 -0.64 -21.05
C GLU A 5 -29.67 -0.97 -20.88
N ASN A 6 -29.04 -1.64 -21.86
CA ASN A 6 -27.60 -1.94 -21.82
C ASN A 6 -26.75 -0.66 -21.73
N ASP A 7 -27.12 0.37 -22.50
CA ASP A 7 -26.42 1.66 -22.50
C ASP A 7 -26.52 2.38 -21.14
N LYS A 8 -27.69 2.33 -20.50
CA LYS A 8 -27.89 2.92 -19.17
C LYS A 8 -27.12 2.16 -18.10
N THR A 9 -27.11 0.82 -18.17
CA THR A 9 -26.33 -0.03 -17.26
C THR A 9 -24.84 0.28 -17.35
N LEU A 10 -24.26 0.36 -18.56
CA LEU A 10 -22.84 0.67 -18.73
C LEU A 10 -22.46 2.05 -18.16
N ILE A 11 -23.31 3.06 -18.33
CA ILE A 11 -23.05 4.40 -17.79
C ILE A 11 -22.92 4.37 -16.26
N GLU A 12 -23.83 3.68 -15.57
CA GLU A 12 -23.78 3.55 -14.11
C GLU A 12 -22.58 2.70 -13.67
N GLU A 13 -22.27 1.60 -14.36
CA GLU A 13 -21.08 0.79 -14.10
C GLU A 13 -19.76 1.57 -14.27
N LEU A 14 -19.68 2.45 -15.27
CA LEU A 14 -18.52 3.32 -15.48
C LEU A 14 -18.37 4.35 -14.35
N LYS A 15 -19.47 4.95 -13.89
CA LYS A 15 -19.47 5.88 -12.75
C LYS A 15 -19.01 5.17 -11.47
N GLU A 16 -19.58 4.02 -11.15
CA GLU A 16 -19.24 3.23 -9.96
C GLU A 16 -17.76 2.83 -9.98
N TYR A 17 -17.25 2.44 -11.14
CA TYR A 17 -15.85 2.10 -11.30
C TYR A 17 -14.93 3.31 -11.10
N VAL A 18 -15.21 4.45 -11.73
CA VAL A 18 -14.38 5.66 -11.51
C VAL A 18 -14.48 6.10 -10.04
N SER A 19 -15.64 5.94 -9.40
CA SER A 19 -15.84 6.26 -7.98
C SER A 19 -15.00 5.42 -7.03
N SER A 20 -14.82 4.13 -7.32
CA SER A 20 -14.18 3.19 -6.39
C SER A 20 -12.66 3.33 -6.31
N TYR A 21 -12.05 3.91 -7.35
CA TYR A 21 -10.59 3.96 -7.50
C TYR A 21 -10.04 5.40 -7.53
N GLY A 22 -10.90 6.41 -7.45
CA GLY A 22 -10.51 7.83 -7.43
C GLY A 22 -10.06 8.35 -8.80
N ILE A 23 -8.87 7.95 -9.27
CA ILE A 23 -8.31 8.30 -10.58
C ILE A 23 -8.00 7.01 -11.33
N VAL A 24 -8.61 6.85 -12.50
CA VAL A 24 -8.54 5.59 -13.26
C VAL A 24 -8.01 5.83 -14.67
N LYS A 25 -7.05 4.99 -15.09
CA LYS A 25 -6.52 5.00 -16.45
C LYS A 25 -7.58 4.46 -17.42
N LYS A 26 -7.74 5.12 -18.58
CA LYS A 26 -8.68 4.70 -19.63
C LYS A 26 -8.53 3.22 -20.00
N GLU A 27 -7.29 2.76 -20.14
CA GLU A 27 -7.01 1.39 -20.57
C GLU A 27 -7.47 0.36 -19.55
N ASP A 28 -7.41 0.66 -18.25
CA ASP A 28 -7.89 -0.24 -17.19
C ASP A 28 -9.41 -0.37 -17.22
N ILE A 29 -10.11 0.74 -17.48
CA ILE A 29 -11.56 0.75 -17.71
C ILE A 29 -11.90 -0.13 -18.92
N VAL A 30 -11.21 0.08 -20.05
CA VAL A 30 -11.42 -0.68 -21.29
C VAL A 30 -11.19 -2.17 -21.04
N ASN A 31 -10.05 -2.54 -20.46
CA ASN A 31 -9.69 -3.94 -20.17
C ASN A 31 -10.72 -4.63 -19.26
N LYS A 32 -11.26 -3.93 -18.26
CA LYS A 32 -12.30 -4.46 -17.38
C LYS A 32 -13.59 -4.75 -18.15
N TYR A 33 -14.10 -3.77 -18.89
CA TYR A 33 -15.43 -3.86 -19.51
C TYR A 33 -15.45 -4.58 -20.88
N GLU A 34 -14.29 -4.73 -21.54
CA GLU A 34 -14.16 -5.64 -22.68
C GLU A 34 -14.29 -7.11 -22.25
N LYS A 35 -13.80 -7.47 -21.06
CA LYS A 35 -13.76 -8.86 -20.56
C LYS A 35 -14.99 -9.26 -19.72
N ALA A 36 -15.79 -8.31 -19.24
CA ALA A 36 -16.84 -8.56 -18.24
C ALA A 36 -18.15 -9.17 -18.80
N HIS A 37 -18.38 -9.18 -20.11
CA HIS A 37 -19.62 -9.69 -20.72
C HIS A 37 -19.38 -10.71 -21.83
N SER A 38 -20.34 -11.62 -22.02
CA SER A 38 -20.30 -12.69 -23.03
C SER A 38 -20.18 -12.21 -24.50
N ARG A 39 -20.39 -10.90 -24.75
CA ARG A 39 -20.07 -10.23 -26.03
C ARG A 39 -19.16 -8.99 -25.87
N GLY A 40 -18.80 -8.61 -24.65
CA GLY A 40 -18.03 -7.39 -24.33
C GLY A 40 -18.69 -6.08 -24.79
N TYR A 41 -18.25 -4.94 -24.25
CA TYR A 41 -18.45 -3.65 -24.92
C TYR A 41 -17.23 -3.33 -25.78
N SER A 42 -17.42 -2.79 -27.00
CA SER A 42 -16.28 -2.39 -27.82
C SER A 42 -15.54 -1.20 -27.21
N LYS A 43 -14.23 -1.10 -27.43
CA LYS A 43 -13.39 0.05 -27.03
C LYS A 43 -13.98 1.39 -27.46
N GLU A 44 -14.58 1.47 -28.65
CA GLU A 44 -15.22 2.67 -29.18
C GLU A 44 -16.51 3.01 -28.43
N THR A 45 -17.24 2.01 -27.96
CA THR A 45 -18.48 2.21 -27.19
C THR A 45 -18.15 2.73 -25.79
N ILE A 46 -17.19 2.08 -25.11
CA ILE A 46 -16.68 2.54 -23.81
C ILE A 46 -16.11 3.96 -23.93
N GLY A 47 -15.31 4.21 -24.97
CA GLY A 47 -14.74 5.53 -25.25
C GLY A 47 -15.79 6.62 -25.42
N ARG A 48 -16.82 6.37 -26.25
CA ARG A 48 -17.93 7.32 -26.44
C ARG A 48 -18.68 7.61 -25.14
N ARG A 49 -18.95 6.59 -24.31
CA ARG A 49 -19.64 6.78 -23.03
C ARG A 49 -18.82 7.55 -22.01
N LEU A 50 -17.50 7.35 -21.98
CA LEU A 50 -16.61 8.18 -21.17
C LEU A 50 -16.63 9.64 -21.64
N ASP A 51 -16.59 9.88 -22.96
CA ASP A 51 -16.69 11.24 -23.48
C ASP A 51 -18.07 11.88 -23.19
N ASP A 52 -19.18 11.11 -23.25
CA ASP A 52 -20.52 11.56 -22.84
C ASP A 52 -20.54 11.99 -21.37
N LEU A 53 -19.92 11.21 -20.47
CA LEU A 53 -19.81 11.53 -19.04
C LEU A 53 -18.96 12.78 -18.79
N VAL A 54 -17.91 13.00 -19.59
CA VAL A 54 -17.09 14.23 -19.56
C VAL A 54 -17.92 15.42 -20.00
N SER A 55 -18.64 15.31 -21.13
CA SER A 55 -19.51 16.37 -21.65
C SER A 55 -20.65 16.73 -20.70
N ALA A 56 -21.18 15.74 -19.96
CA ALA A 56 -22.17 15.95 -18.91
C ALA A 56 -21.58 16.56 -17.62
N GLY A 57 -20.26 16.70 -17.52
CA GLY A 57 -19.58 17.23 -16.34
C GLY A 57 -19.59 16.29 -15.13
N ILE A 58 -19.84 15.00 -15.33
CA ILE A 58 -19.89 13.99 -14.26
C ILE A 58 -18.48 13.51 -13.92
N ILE A 59 -17.64 13.29 -14.93
CA ILE A 59 -16.22 12.97 -14.77
C ILE A 59 -15.34 14.07 -15.38
N GLU A 60 -14.16 14.24 -14.81
CA GLU A 60 -13.09 15.06 -15.35
C GLU A 60 -12.06 14.17 -16.07
N LYS A 61 -11.57 14.65 -17.22
CA LYS A 61 -10.51 14.01 -17.99
C LYS A 61 -9.16 14.64 -17.64
N LEU A 62 -8.28 13.85 -17.05
CA LEU A 62 -6.95 14.28 -16.61
C LEU A 62 -5.88 13.79 -17.60
N SER A 63 -4.88 14.62 -17.84
CA SER A 63 -3.67 14.30 -18.60
C SER A 63 -2.63 13.59 -17.74
N ALA A 64 -1.69 12.89 -18.38
CA ALA A 64 -0.50 12.32 -17.75
C ALA A 64 0.24 13.33 -16.84
N LYS A 65 0.34 14.60 -17.25
CA LYS A 65 0.98 15.64 -16.44
C LYS A 65 0.15 16.00 -15.19
N GLN A 66 -1.17 16.04 -15.31
CA GLN A 66 -2.05 16.37 -14.19
C GLN A 66 -2.08 15.26 -13.14
N VAL A 67 -1.96 13.98 -13.54
CA VAL A 67 -2.01 12.87 -12.58
C VAL A 67 -0.72 12.68 -11.78
N LYS A 68 0.42 13.19 -12.29
CA LYS A 68 1.71 13.16 -11.56
C LYS A 68 1.64 13.82 -10.19
N LYS A 69 0.83 14.86 -10.01
CA LYS A 69 0.66 15.53 -8.70
C LYS A 69 0.07 14.59 -7.64
N TYR A 70 -0.70 13.58 -8.06
CA TYR A 70 -1.25 12.55 -7.19
C TYR A 70 -0.32 11.33 -7.03
N GLY A 71 0.95 11.43 -7.46
CA GLY A 71 1.92 10.33 -7.39
C GLY A 71 1.71 9.23 -8.44
N ILE A 72 0.84 9.44 -9.43
CA ILE A 72 0.61 8.47 -10.50
C ILE A 72 1.68 8.65 -11.59
N ASN A 73 2.53 7.62 -11.74
CA ASN A 73 3.60 7.59 -12.73
C ASN A 73 3.07 7.14 -14.10
N ALA A 74 2.56 8.10 -14.87
CA ALA A 74 2.22 7.87 -16.28
C ALA A 74 3.49 7.66 -17.12
N THR A 75 3.61 6.49 -17.75
CA THR A 75 4.75 6.13 -18.62
C THR A 75 4.58 6.64 -20.05
N ASP A 76 3.34 6.89 -20.49
CA ASP A 76 3.01 7.47 -21.79
C ASP A 76 2.18 8.77 -21.64
N ASN A 77 2.67 9.86 -22.21
CA ASN A 77 2.01 11.17 -22.19
C ASN A 77 0.67 11.20 -22.95
N ARG A 78 0.38 10.19 -23.77
CA ARG A 78 -0.89 10.04 -24.50
C ARG A 78 -2.00 9.44 -23.63
N GLU A 79 -1.64 8.87 -22.48
CA GLU A 79 -2.58 8.25 -21.56
C GLU A 79 -3.61 9.26 -21.05
N LYS A 80 -4.83 8.75 -20.89
CA LYS A 80 -5.97 9.51 -20.38
C LYS A 80 -6.45 8.89 -19.09
N TYR A 81 -6.74 9.75 -18.14
CA TYR A 81 -7.21 9.38 -16.82
C TYR A 81 -8.55 10.04 -16.54
N PHE A 82 -9.36 9.42 -15.70
CA PHE A 82 -10.69 9.90 -15.35
C PHE A 82 -10.90 9.90 -13.84
N MET A 83 -11.60 10.92 -13.34
CA MET A 83 -11.98 11.09 -11.94
C MET A 83 -13.40 11.67 -11.89
N LEU A 84 -14.20 11.34 -10.88
CA LEU A 84 -15.49 12.01 -10.69
C LEU A 84 -15.28 13.48 -10.34
N LYS A 85 -16.11 14.36 -10.89
CA LYS A 85 -16.01 15.80 -10.58
C LYS A 85 -16.32 16.10 -9.11
N GLU A 86 -17.25 15.34 -8.52
CA GLU A 86 -17.59 15.45 -7.09
C GLU A 86 -16.39 15.14 -6.19
N ASN A 87 -15.51 14.22 -6.59
CA ASN A 87 -14.27 13.92 -5.88
C ASN A 87 -13.34 15.14 -5.77
N THR A 88 -13.45 16.13 -6.68
CA THR A 88 -12.68 17.37 -6.58
C THR A 88 -13.13 18.22 -5.40
N GLU A 89 -14.44 18.31 -5.12
CA GLU A 89 -14.94 19.05 -3.96
C GLU A 89 -14.65 18.30 -2.65
N ILE A 90 -14.80 16.97 -2.66
CA ILE A 90 -14.39 16.13 -1.53
C ILE A 90 -12.89 16.29 -1.25
N LYS A 91 -12.04 16.30 -2.29
CA LYS A 91 -10.59 16.53 -2.13
C LYS A 91 -10.31 17.89 -1.46
N LYS A 92 -11.00 18.97 -1.84
CA LYS A 92 -10.83 20.28 -1.18
C LYS A 92 -11.21 20.23 0.30
N HIS A 93 -12.30 19.54 0.62
CA HIS A 93 -12.69 19.31 2.02
C HIS A 93 -11.61 18.54 2.77
N ILE A 94 -11.15 17.42 2.24
CA ILE A 94 -10.09 16.61 2.84
C ILE A 94 -8.79 17.41 2.99
N ASP A 95 -8.42 18.24 2.02
CA ASP A 95 -7.24 19.11 2.13
C ASP A 95 -7.37 20.15 3.26
N SER A 96 -8.60 20.57 3.57
CA SER A 96 -8.85 21.45 4.72
C SER A 96 -8.74 20.71 6.05
N VAL A 97 -9.27 19.48 6.13
CA VAL A 97 -9.16 18.58 7.28
C VAL A 97 -7.70 18.20 7.52
N PHE A 98 -6.93 17.99 6.45
CA PHE A 98 -5.55 17.54 6.49
C PHE A 98 -4.61 18.54 7.20
N LYS A 99 -4.98 19.82 7.27
CA LYS A 99 -4.22 20.84 8.01
C LYS A 99 -4.10 20.52 9.50
N LEU A 100 -5.03 19.74 10.06
CA LEU A 100 -4.96 19.27 11.45
C LEU A 100 -3.73 18.38 11.71
N PHE A 101 -3.11 17.77 10.69
CA PHE A 101 -1.85 17.04 10.89
C PHE A 101 -0.64 17.94 11.12
N GLU A 102 -0.68 19.17 10.61
CA GLU A 102 0.42 20.12 10.72
C GLU A 102 0.38 20.84 12.07
N ASP A 103 -0.81 21.30 12.49
CA ASP A 103 -0.96 22.21 13.63
C ASP A 103 -1.75 21.63 14.82
N GLY A 104 -2.46 20.51 14.61
CA GLY A 104 -3.37 19.92 15.61
C GLY A 104 -2.66 19.03 16.63
N ASP A 105 -3.35 18.78 17.75
CA ASP A 105 -2.93 17.82 18.75
C ASP A 105 -3.27 16.36 18.34
N CYS A 106 -3.09 15.40 19.25
CA CYS A 106 -3.37 13.99 18.98
C CYS A 106 -4.86 13.76 18.63
N GLU A 107 -5.78 14.38 19.37
CA GLU A 107 -7.22 14.19 19.17
C GLU A 107 -7.67 14.84 17.86
N ASP A 108 -7.13 16.01 17.52
CA ASP A 108 -7.36 16.66 16.23
C ASP A 108 -6.94 15.75 15.06
N LYS A 109 -5.79 15.07 15.18
CA LYS A 109 -5.28 14.14 14.16
C LYS A 109 -6.12 12.88 14.06
N LEU A 110 -6.59 12.33 15.18
CA LEU A 110 -7.50 11.18 15.19
C LEU A 110 -8.85 11.55 14.58
N ALA A 111 -9.39 12.73 14.90
CA ALA A 111 -10.61 13.24 14.28
C ALA A 111 -10.44 13.44 12.76
N ALA A 112 -9.29 13.98 12.33
CA ALA A 112 -8.95 14.10 10.92
C ALA A 112 -8.89 12.73 10.22
N LEU A 113 -8.32 11.71 10.87
CA LEU A 113 -8.31 10.34 10.34
C LEU A 113 -9.72 9.75 10.22
N GLY A 114 -10.60 9.99 11.20
CA GLY A 114 -11.99 9.52 11.15
C GLY A 114 -12.78 10.16 10.01
N GLU A 115 -12.61 11.47 9.80
CA GLU A 115 -13.22 12.17 8.67
C GLU A 115 -12.66 11.67 7.34
N MET A 116 -11.34 11.48 7.25
CA MET A 116 -10.69 10.89 6.09
C MET A 116 -11.21 9.48 5.77
N ASP A 117 -11.40 8.61 6.76
CA ASP A 117 -11.92 7.26 6.53
C ASP A 117 -13.33 7.26 5.94
N THR A 118 -14.15 8.24 6.33
CA THR A 118 -15.52 8.43 5.79
C THR A 118 -15.51 8.63 4.28
N TYR A 119 -14.47 9.27 3.73
CA TYR A 119 -14.35 9.58 2.31
C TYR A 119 -13.26 8.78 1.57
N LYS A 120 -12.66 7.74 2.17
CA LYS A 120 -11.44 7.07 1.68
C LYS A 120 -11.43 6.61 0.21
N ASN A 121 -12.61 6.38 -0.37
CA ASN A 121 -12.76 5.97 -1.76
C ASN A 121 -12.87 7.15 -2.74
N TYR A 122 -13.18 8.34 -2.25
CA TYR A 122 -13.53 9.52 -3.04
C TYR A 122 -12.40 10.55 -3.16
N TYR A 123 -11.25 10.32 -2.51
CA TYR A 123 -10.07 11.16 -2.66
C TYR A 123 -8.79 10.34 -2.74
N ILE A 124 -7.72 11.02 -3.17
CA ILE A 124 -6.37 10.49 -3.25
C ILE A 124 -5.44 11.47 -2.55
N LEU A 125 -4.65 10.96 -1.59
CA LEU A 125 -3.57 11.71 -0.97
C LEU A 125 -2.42 11.89 -1.96
N GLU A 126 -1.89 13.09 -1.98
CA GLU A 126 -0.69 13.42 -2.74
C GLU A 126 0.57 12.91 -1.99
N PRO A 127 1.69 12.65 -2.69
CA PRO A 127 2.94 12.21 -2.06
C PRO A 127 3.38 13.07 -0.86
N LEU A 128 3.24 14.41 -0.96
CA LEU A 128 3.55 15.34 0.13
C LEU A 128 2.62 15.19 1.34
N GLN A 129 1.37 14.80 1.12
CA GLN A 129 0.44 14.52 2.21
C GLN A 129 0.85 13.23 2.93
N LEU A 130 1.31 12.21 2.20
CA LEU A 130 1.89 11.02 2.83
C LEU A 130 3.13 11.37 3.68
N ASP A 131 3.98 12.29 3.22
CA ASP A 131 5.15 12.74 4.00
C ASP A 131 4.72 13.37 5.35
N ILE A 132 3.62 14.12 5.38
CA ILE A 132 3.07 14.71 6.61
C ILE A 132 2.56 13.63 7.57
N LEU A 133 1.86 12.60 7.06
CA LEU A 133 1.46 11.44 7.87
C LEU A 133 2.68 10.74 8.46
N VAL A 134 3.72 10.53 7.65
CA VAL A 134 4.98 9.93 8.09
C VAL A 134 5.66 10.76 9.19
N LYS A 135 5.67 12.10 9.08
CA LYS A 135 6.21 12.98 10.14
C LYS A 135 5.52 12.77 11.48
N SER A 136 4.21 12.50 11.45
CA SER A 136 3.36 12.29 12.62
C SER A 136 3.53 10.91 13.28
N LEU A 137 4.24 9.97 12.65
CA LEU A 137 4.59 8.69 13.28
C LEU A 137 5.50 8.90 14.51
N SER A 138 5.12 8.30 15.64
CA SER A 138 5.84 8.39 16.91
C SER A 138 5.66 7.16 17.80
N GLU A 139 6.75 6.70 18.40
CA GLU A 139 6.73 5.64 19.43
C GLU A 139 6.03 6.05 20.73
N ASN A 140 5.83 7.35 20.96
CA ASN A 140 5.13 7.86 22.14
C ASN A 140 3.61 7.84 21.96
N ASP A 141 3.13 7.72 20.72
CA ASP A 141 1.72 7.70 20.37
C ASP A 141 1.45 6.54 19.41
N ILE A 142 1.36 5.35 20.00
CA ILE A 142 1.21 4.09 19.26
C ILE A 142 -0.18 3.98 18.62
N GLU A 143 -1.22 4.58 19.21
CA GLU A 143 -2.56 4.52 18.64
C GLU A 143 -2.66 5.36 17.37
N LEU A 144 -2.19 6.62 17.41
CA LEU A 144 -2.11 7.44 16.21
C LEU A 144 -1.21 6.80 15.15
N SER A 145 -0.02 6.32 15.56
CA SER A 145 0.91 5.66 14.65
C SER A 145 0.32 4.41 14.01
N TYR A 146 -0.47 3.63 14.75
CA TYR A 146 -1.17 2.48 14.20
C TYR A 146 -2.10 2.88 13.06
N GLN A 147 -2.99 3.85 13.30
CA GLN A 147 -3.96 4.28 12.30
C GLN A 147 -3.27 4.92 11.09
N LEU A 148 -2.23 5.72 11.32
CA LEU A 148 -1.39 6.28 10.25
C LEU A 148 -0.72 5.21 9.40
N ILE A 149 -0.16 4.17 10.02
CA ILE A 149 0.47 3.06 9.29
C ILE A 149 -0.54 2.30 8.43
N VAL A 150 -1.77 2.12 8.89
CA VAL A 150 -2.84 1.50 8.06
C VAL A 150 -3.10 2.33 6.80
N VAL A 151 -3.21 3.65 6.94
CA VAL A 151 -3.41 4.56 5.80
C VAL A 151 -2.20 4.54 4.87
N ILE A 152 -0.99 4.73 5.40
CA ILE A 152 0.25 4.73 4.62
C ILE A 152 0.43 3.41 3.87
N TYR A 153 0.20 2.28 4.54
CA TYR A 153 0.25 0.95 3.93
C TYR A 153 -0.71 0.83 2.76
N HIS A 154 -1.98 1.22 2.94
CA HIS A 154 -2.98 1.18 1.87
C HIS A 154 -2.55 2.00 0.64
N TYR A 155 -2.00 3.21 0.85
CA TYR A 155 -1.57 4.05 -0.27
C TYR A 155 -0.35 3.48 -1.00
N ILE A 156 0.65 2.96 -0.28
CA ILE A 156 1.88 2.42 -0.88
C ILE A 156 1.62 1.08 -1.56
N VAL A 157 0.89 0.18 -0.90
CA VAL A 157 0.70 -1.21 -1.35
C VAL A 157 -0.46 -1.33 -2.32
N ASP A 158 -1.63 -0.81 -1.96
CA ASP A 158 -2.85 -1.04 -2.73
C ASP A 158 -3.04 0.02 -3.83
N LYS A 159 -2.73 1.29 -3.53
CA LYS A 159 -2.85 2.39 -4.51
C LYS A 159 -1.57 2.65 -5.31
N ASN A 160 -0.44 2.04 -4.95
CA ASN A 160 0.87 2.27 -5.57
C ASN A 160 1.29 3.75 -5.64
N ILE A 161 0.96 4.52 -4.58
CA ILE A 161 1.34 5.92 -4.44
C ILE A 161 2.40 6.02 -3.35
N GLN A 162 3.57 6.52 -3.75
CA GLN A 162 4.73 6.62 -2.87
C GLN A 162 4.77 7.99 -2.17
N PRO A 163 5.26 8.08 -0.93
CA PRO A 163 5.66 9.35 -0.33
C PRO A 163 6.79 10.00 -1.13
N SER A 164 6.90 11.33 -1.07
CA SER A 164 7.99 12.04 -1.75
C SER A 164 9.32 11.85 -1.02
N ASP A 165 9.28 11.66 0.31
CA ASP A 165 10.46 11.43 1.15
C ASP A 165 10.49 9.99 1.70
N ILE A 166 10.96 9.07 0.86
CA ILE A 166 11.14 7.66 1.22
C ILE A 166 12.13 7.50 2.39
N ASN A 167 13.17 8.33 2.47
CA ASN A 167 14.17 8.22 3.54
C ASN A 167 13.57 8.54 4.90
N LEU A 168 12.71 9.55 4.97
CA LEU A 168 11.96 9.87 6.18
C LEU A 168 11.03 8.72 6.59
N LEU A 169 10.31 8.13 5.62
CA LEU A 169 9.49 6.94 5.87
C LEU A 169 10.32 5.83 6.50
N LEU A 170 11.41 5.40 5.86
CA LEU A 170 12.26 4.32 6.36
C LEU A 170 12.82 4.64 7.75
N THR A 171 13.27 5.87 7.99
CA THR A 171 13.78 6.29 9.30
C THR A 171 12.72 6.15 10.39
N LYS A 172 11.48 6.60 10.13
CA LYS A 172 10.36 6.50 11.07
C LYS A 172 9.94 5.05 11.31
N LEU A 173 9.86 4.24 10.25
CA LEU A 173 9.52 2.82 10.34
C LEU A 173 10.54 2.02 11.16
N ARG A 174 11.84 2.24 10.93
CA ARG A 174 12.92 1.59 11.71
C ARG A 174 12.83 1.96 13.19
N LEU A 175 12.59 3.24 13.51
CA LEU A 175 12.45 3.72 14.88
C LEU A 175 11.24 3.07 15.57
N LEU A 176 10.08 3.04 14.90
CA LEU A 176 8.89 2.37 15.41
C LEU A 176 9.13 0.87 15.63
N LEU A 177 9.70 0.16 14.64
CA LEU A 177 9.95 -1.27 14.73
C LEU A 177 10.80 -1.64 15.96
N LYS A 178 11.83 -0.82 16.23
CA LYS A 178 12.73 -1.02 17.37
C LYS A 178 12.02 -0.85 18.73
N ASN A 179 11.04 0.04 18.80
CA ASN A 179 10.41 0.44 20.06
C ASN A 179 9.08 -0.28 20.33
N ILE A 180 8.44 -0.86 19.29
CA ILE A 180 7.18 -1.59 19.44
C ILE A 180 7.44 -3.00 19.97
N GLN A 181 6.78 -3.33 21.08
CA GLN A 181 6.82 -4.67 21.66
C GLN A 181 6.24 -5.70 20.68
N PRO A 182 6.85 -6.90 20.54
CA PRO A 182 6.42 -7.92 19.56
C PRO A 182 5.00 -8.47 19.80
N LEU A 183 4.44 -8.20 20.98
CA LEU A 183 3.13 -8.67 21.40
C LEU A 183 2.31 -7.52 22.00
N SER A 184 2.25 -6.37 21.32
CA SER A 184 1.15 -5.45 21.60
C SER A 184 -0.16 -6.18 21.31
N GLN A 185 -0.72 -6.87 22.31
CA GLN A 185 -2.01 -7.57 22.23
C GLN A 185 -3.13 -6.63 21.76
N GLN A 186 -2.91 -5.31 21.88
CA GLN A 186 -3.84 -4.30 21.45
C GLN A 186 -3.88 -4.13 19.92
N ARG A 187 -2.79 -4.42 19.17
CA ARG A 187 -2.65 -4.08 17.74
C ARG A 187 -1.71 -5.04 16.97
N PRO A 188 -2.09 -6.31 16.73
CA PRO A 188 -1.23 -7.32 16.08
C PRO A 188 -0.82 -6.98 14.63
N VAL A 189 -1.50 -6.03 13.99
CA VAL A 189 -1.27 -5.70 12.57
C VAL A 189 -0.18 -4.64 12.38
N LEU A 190 0.13 -3.83 13.41
CA LEU A 190 1.05 -2.69 13.28
C LEU A 190 2.47 -3.12 12.87
N ARG A 191 3.08 -4.01 13.66
CA ARG A 191 4.45 -4.48 13.44
C ARG A 191 4.58 -5.23 12.11
N GLY A 192 3.61 -6.07 11.79
CA GLY A 192 3.53 -6.74 10.50
C GLY A 192 3.44 -5.77 9.31
N ASN A 193 2.72 -4.65 9.43
CA ASN A 193 2.66 -3.64 8.37
C ASN A 193 3.98 -2.86 8.23
N ILE A 194 4.63 -2.52 9.35
CA ILE A 194 5.95 -1.89 9.35
C ILE A 194 6.98 -2.79 8.67
N ILE A 195 7.04 -4.08 9.04
CA ILE A 195 7.92 -5.07 8.42
C ILE A 195 7.63 -5.19 6.91
N ALA A 196 6.35 -5.27 6.53
CA ALA A 196 5.99 -5.35 5.11
C ALA A 196 6.46 -4.13 4.31
N LEU A 197 6.26 -2.91 4.83
CA LEU A 197 6.73 -1.69 4.19
C LEU A 197 8.26 -1.67 4.07
N LEU A 198 8.99 -1.98 5.15
CA LEU A 198 10.45 -2.04 5.13
C LEU A 198 10.98 -3.07 4.11
N CYS A 199 10.34 -4.24 4.02
CA CYS A 199 10.67 -5.26 3.02
C CYS A 199 10.46 -4.78 1.59
N MET A 200 9.42 -3.99 1.31
CA MET A 200 9.16 -3.46 -0.04
C MET A 200 10.29 -2.55 -0.54
N TYR A 201 11.03 -1.90 0.37
CA TYR A 201 12.19 -1.07 0.06
C TYR A 201 13.53 -1.79 0.32
N ASP A 202 13.54 -3.13 0.44
CA ASP A 202 14.74 -3.94 0.67
C ASP A 202 15.56 -3.50 1.92
N ASP A 203 14.87 -3.04 2.97
CA ASP A 203 15.51 -2.48 4.16
C ASP A 203 16.04 -3.57 5.13
N GLU A 204 17.36 -3.60 5.37
CA GLU A 204 17.99 -4.64 6.20
C GLU A 204 17.56 -4.62 7.68
N ALA A 205 16.94 -3.54 8.18
CA ALA A 205 16.47 -3.48 9.55
C ALA A 205 15.48 -4.61 9.89
N VAL A 206 14.76 -5.15 8.90
CA VAL A 206 13.89 -6.33 9.09
C VAL A 206 14.71 -7.57 9.48
N VAL A 207 15.85 -7.77 8.83
CA VAL A 207 16.74 -8.91 9.12
C VAL A 207 17.40 -8.73 10.48
N GLU A 208 17.77 -7.51 10.83
CA GLU A 208 18.31 -7.19 12.16
C GLU A 208 17.27 -7.48 13.26
N GLN A 209 16.03 -7.04 13.07
CA GLN A 209 14.95 -7.32 14.01
C GLN A 209 14.64 -8.82 14.09
N LEU A 210 14.62 -9.54 12.96
CA LEU A 210 14.45 -10.99 12.92
C LEU A 210 15.52 -11.72 13.74
N ILE A 211 16.78 -11.28 13.62
CA ILE A 211 17.91 -11.83 14.38
C ILE A 211 17.71 -11.55 15.89
N GLU A 212 17.32 -10.33 16.23
CA GLU A 212 17.10 -9.93 17.62
C GLU A 212 15.98 -10.74 18.25
N ASP A 213 14.82 -10.82 17.61
CA ASP A 213 13.67 -11.60 18.08
C ASP A 213 14.02 -13.07 18.30
N ALA A 214 14.68 -13.70 17.32
CA ALA A 214 15.08 -15.09 17.42
C ALA A 214 16.07 -15.33 18.58
N LYS A 215 16.88 -14.31 18.91
CA LYS A 215 17.86 -14.36 20.01
C LYS A 215 17.26 -14.02 21.37
N THR A 216 16.29 -13.13 21.48
CA THR A 216 15.84 -12.59 22.76
C THR A 216 14.49 -13.14 23.21
N MET A 217 13.58 -13.43 22.29
CA MET A 217 12.26 -13.91 22.64
C MET A 217 12.30 -15.31 23.23
N GLU A 218 11.50 -15.52 24.28
CA GLU A 218 11.26 -16.85 24.84
C GLU A 218 10.47 -17.74 23.87
N ASN A 219 9.45 -17.16 23.23
CA ASN A 219 8.63 -17.83 22.23
C ASN A 219 8.65 -17.08 20.89
N PHE A 220 9.70 -17.33 20.10
CA PHE A 220 9.83 -16.73 18.76
C PHE A 220 8.74 -17.15 17.77
N ALA A 221 7.96 -18.20 18.07
CA ALA A 221 6.84 -18.60 17.21
C ALA A 221 5.74 -17.55 17.14
N ASP A 222 5.61 -16.70 18.17
CA ASP A 222 4.53 -15.72 18.29
C ASP A 222 4.58 -14.61 17.23
N VAL A 223 5.77 -14.34 16.69
CA VAL A 223 6.01 -13.31 15.66
C VAL A 223 6.29 -13.91 14.28
N LYS A 224 6.21 -15.24 14.15
CA LYS A 224 6.56 -15.93 12.90
C LYS A 224 5.82 -15.34 11.70
N ASP A 225 4.53 -15.08 11.84
CA ASP A 225 3.66 -14.64 10.75
C ASP A 225 3.92 -13.17 10.34
N GLU A 226 4.63 -12.40 11.16
CA GLU A 226 5.08 -11.05 10.79
C GLU A 226 6.19 -11.11 9.72
N TYR A 227 7.02 -12.15 9.76
CA TYR A 227 8.13 -12.41 8.83
C TYR A 227 7.75 -13.35 7.68
N ASP A 228 6.66 -14.09 7.81
CA ASP A 228 6.14 -15.03 6.81
C ASP A 228 5.25 -14.32 5.77
N LYS A 229 5.75 -13.20 5.24
CA LYS A 229 5.06 -12.41 4.20
C LYS A 229 5.81 -12.54 2.88
N LEU A 230 5.06 -12.56 1.76
CA LEU A 230 5.64 -12.66 0.42
C LEU A 230 6.75 -11.61 0.19
N TYR A 231 6.52 -10.36 0.59
CA TYR A 231 7.48 -9.27 0.47
C TYR A 231 8.80 -9.50 1.25
N ALA A 232 8.79 -10.26 2.35
CA ALA A 232 9.99 -10.56 3.12
C ALA A 232 10.88 -11.63 2.46
N SER A 233 10.33 -12.40 1.51
CA SER A 233 10.99 -13.56 0.91
C SER A 233 12.32 -13.19 0.23
N SER A 234 12.33 -12.11 -0.55
CA SER A 234 13.52 -11.63 -1.26
C SER A 234 14.63 -11.24 -0.27
N LEU A 235 14.29 -10.42 0.72
CA LEU A 235 15.25 -9.90 1.70
C LEU A 235 15.83 -11.02 2.59
N ILE A 236 14.99 -11.97 3.02
CA ILE A 236 15.41 -13.14 3.81
C ILE A 236 16.33 -14.04 2.99
N GLU A 237 16.02 -14.28 1.71
CA GLU A 237 16.84 -15.15 0.85
C GLU A 237 18.16 -14.46 0.44
N LYS A 238 18.18 -13.13 0.25
CA LYS A 238 19.42 -12.35 0.13
C LYS A 238 20.34 -12.56 1.35
N ASN A 239 19.76 -12.75 2.53
CA ASN A 239 20.46 -12.95 3.81
C ASN A 239 20.59 -14.43 4.24
N ARG A 240 20.40 -15.40 3.33
CA ARG A 240 20.31 -16.84 3.65
C ARG A 240 21.46 -17.38 4.50
N THR A 241 22.70 -16.97 4.22
CA THR A 241 23.90 -17.45 4.92
C THR A 241 23.96 -16.89 6.34
N LYS A 242 23.66 -15.60 6.51
CA LYS A 242 23.59 -14.92 7.81
C LYS A 242 22.57 -15.62 8.71
N LEU A 243 21.38 -15.90 8.19
CA LEU A 243 20.30 -16.56 8.93
C LEU A 243 20.55 -18.05 9.17
N PHE A 244 21.25 -18.76 8.27
CA PHE A 244 21.68 -20.14 8.52
C PHE A 244 22.69 -20.22 9.68
N ASN A 245 23.66 -19.32 9.71
CA ASN A 245 24.65 -19.26 10.79
C ASN A 245 23.97 -18.95 12.13
N LEU A 246 22.98 -18.06 12.14
CA LEU A 246 22.15 -17.80 13.32
C LEU A 246 21.40 -19.07 13.77
N GLU A 247 20.82 -19.82 12.85
CA GLU A 247 20.12 -21.07 13.17
C GLU A 247 21.03 -22.07 13.88
N ILE A 248 22.28 -22.21 13.42
CA ILE A 248 23.31 -23.04 14.07
C ILE A 248 23.65 -22.50 15.46
N GLU A 249 23.84 -21.18 15.58
CA GLU A 249 24.13 -20.51 16.86
C GLU A 249 23.04 -20.79 17.90
N LEU A 250 21.77 -20.62 17.52
CA LEU A 250 20.61 -20.85 18.39
C LEU A 250 20.55 -22.31 18.88
N ARG A 251 20.84 -23.29 18.00
CA ARG A 251 20.91 -24.70 18.41
C ARG A 251 22.02 -24.96 19.42
N LYS A 252 23.22 -24.40 19.20
CA LYS A 252 24.36 -24.54 20.13
C LYS A 252 24.08 -23.93 21.50
N LYS A 253 23.26 -22.87 21.55
CA LYS A 253 22.80 -22.22 22.78
C LYS A 253 21.57 -22.88 23.43
N GLY A 254 21.11 -24.04 22.94
CA GLY A 254 19.94 -24.75 23.46
C GLY A 254 18.58 -24.15 23.07
N LYS A 255 18.55 -23.09 22.24
CA LYS A 255 17.32 -22.44 21.75
C LYS A 255 16.71 -23.19 20.55
N HIS A 256 16.48 -24.49 20.71
CA HIS A 256 16.04 -25.38 19.63
C HIS A 256 14.68 -24.98 19.04
N LYS A 257 13.76 -24.47 19.86
CA LYS A 257 12.44 -23.98 19.40
C LYS A 257 12.60 -22.79 18.45
N ASN A 258 13.35 -21.75 18.85
CA ASN A 258 13.59 -20.58 18.02
C ASN A 258 14.35 -20.93 16.74
N ALA A 259 15.35 -21.83 16.82
CA ALA A 259 16.05 -22.32 15.64
C ALA A 259 15.10 -23.02 14.64
N LYS A 260 14.12 -23.79 15.12
CA LYS A 260 13.11 -24.43 14.28
C LYS A 260 12.22 -23.40 13.59
N VAL A 261 11.74 -22.39 14.31
CA VAL A 261 10.91 -21.31 13.75
C VAL A 261 11.69 -20.52 12.69
N LEU A 262 12.94 -20.16 12.96
CA LEU A 262 13.81 -19.48 11.98
C LEU A 262 13.99 -20.33 10.70
N SER A 263 14.17 -21.64 10.86
CA SER A 263 14.25 -22.57 9.74
C SER A 263 12.98 -22.58 8.89
N GLN A 264 11.80 -22.53 9.54
CA GLN A 264 10.50 -22.45 8.85
C GLN A 264 10.35 -21.16 8.06
N ILE A 265 10.66 -20.00 8.67
CA ILE A 265 10.64 -18.69 8.02
C ILE A 265 11.52 -18.69 6.76
N ARG A 266 12.75 -19.20 6.87
CA ARG A 266 13.68 -19.31 5.73
C ARG A 266 13.15 -20.22 4.63
N HIS A 267 12.55 -21.36 5.00
CA HIS A 267 11.97 -22.29 4.03
C HIS A 267 10.78 -21.68 3.29
N GLN A 268 9.96 -20.90 3.99
CA GLN A 268 8.83 -20.18 3.41
C GLN A 268 9.30 -19.05 2.49
N ALA A 269 10.31 -18.27 2.90
CA ALA A 269 10.93 -17.26 2.05
C ALA A 269 11.43 -17.86 0.73
N ARG A 270 12.12 -19.01 0.77
CA ARG A 270 12.56 -19.72 -0.44
C ARG A 270 11.39 -20.09 -1.35
N LYS A 271 10.31 -20.65 -0.80
CA LYS A 271 9.09 -20.97 -1.58
C LYS A 271 8.44 -19.72 -2.17
N GLY A 272 8.43 -18.62 -1.43
CA GLY A 272 7.89 -17.33 -1.88
C GLY A 272 8.63 -16.79 -3.10
N ILE A 273 9.96 -16.99 -3.17
CA ILE A 273 10.75 -16.68 -4.37
C ILE A 273 10.28 -17.50 -5.57
N ASP A 274 10.14 -18.82 -5.40
CA ASP A 274 9.71 -19.71 -6.49
C ASP A 274 8.32 -19.31 -7.05
N ILE A 275 7.39 -18.89 -6.18
CA ILE A 275 6.06 -18.38 -6.57
C ILE A 275 6.16 -17.03 -7.28
N SER A 276 6.94 -16.09 -6.75
CA SER A 276 7.11 -14.75 -7.35
C SER A 276 7.70 -14.80 -8.77
N VAL A 277 8.57 -15.78 -9.04
CA VAL A 277 9.16 -16.03 -10.37
C VAL A 277 8.13 -16.62 -11.33
N LEU A 278 7.19 -17.44 -10.85
CA LEU A 278 6.13 -18.04 -11.66
C LEU A 278 5.02 -17.05 -12.03
N ASP A 279 4.69 -16.12 -11.13
CA ASP A 279 3.58 -15.17 -11.32
C ASP A 279 3.96 -13.91 -12.12
N GLY A 280 5.25 -13.71 -12.46
CA GLY A 280 5.72 -12.50 -13.15
C GLY A 280 5.49 -11.19 -12.38
N ASN A 281 5.00 -11.27 -11.14
CA ASN A 281 4.63 -10.15 -10.30
C ASN A 281 5.81 -9.74 -9.41
N VAL A 282 6.73 -8.99 -10.00
CA VAL A 282 7.63 -8.14 -9.23
C VAL A 282 7.08 -6.72 -9.28
N ASN A 283 5.98 -6.47 -8.55
CA ASN A 283 5.71 -5.12 -8.07
C ASN A 283 6.64 -4.86 -6.87
N THR A 284 7.95 -4.76 -7.15
CA THR A 284 8.86 -3.99 -6.30
C THR A 284 8.73 -2.54 -6.77
N PRO A 285 8.15 -1.63 -5.98
CA PRO A 285 8.34 -0.21 -6.21
C PRO A 285 9.82 0.06 -5.91
N GLY A 286 10.69 0.07 -6.93
CA GLY A 286 12.12 0.31 -6.70
C GLY A 286 13.11 -0.08 -7.80
N ALA A 287 12.70 -0.74 -8.89
CA ALA A 287 13.66 -1.14 -9.93
C ALA A 287 14.17 0.03 -10.82
N ASP A 288 13.57 1.23 -10.72
CA ASP A 288 13.91 2.40 -11.54
C ASP A 288 14.44 3.58 -10.72
N LEU A 289 15.38 3.32 -9.79
CA LEU A 289 16.28 4.36 -9.27
C LEU A 289 17.71 4.02 -9.71
N LYS A 290 18.06 4.51 -10.90
CA LYS A 290 19.45 4.78 -11.31
C LYS A 290 19.65 6.29 -11.41
#